data_AF-A0A8H6ULB8-F1
#
_entry.id   AF-A0A8H6ULB8-F1
#
_cell.length_a   1.000
_cell.length_b   1.000
_cell.length_c   1.000
_cell.angle_alpha   90.00
_cell.angle_beta   90.00
_cell.angle_gamma   90.00
#
_symmetry.space_group_name_H-M   'P 1'
#
loop_
_entity.id
_entity.type
_entity.pdbx_description
1 polymer ?
#
loop_
_entity_poly.entity_id
_entity_poly.type
_entity_poly.pdbx_seq_one_letter_code
_entity_poly.pdbx_strand_id
1 'polypeptide(L)'
;MGRTVDQEVHAAFVEFRAKEDDKCLSVQCIYCQQIRAKNTSRQKQHLLECPGLRGQNQTAQSAPNGISAANGYPATPNGPAATAPGAGPGPGTGALPTPNGPMMTNGVNPHATSMQTPLQNMQGRAALPTPGPPTGPASATSSQQPTRATPKSKPKTSTSNLPAPPLDDVHAAFVEFRAKEEDKCLSVQCIYCQQVRAKNTSRQRQHLLECPTYLSVMKDSIPANNLLHTFPEGDIARSLQIPAPTLELDFRMSIKMNPKVAVGPSIWGQRDWVTFIGGQWAGRWGKGIVLPGGQDSQVVTKESITNMRSNYVLQTADDPPAFIIVKTEGWLTGAKDVLDKVNDTNIADTINPNTYKYRVNLSMETGDERYAFLNTLMWIASGCRRGHEVIFDAFRVN
;
A
#
# COMPACT_ATOMS: atom_id res chain seq x y z
N MET A 1 34.48 -0.27 -16.52
CA MET A 1 33.08 0.22 -16.58
C MET A 1 32.80 0.64 -18.01
N GLY A 2 31.96 -0.10 -18.73
CA GLY A 2 31.59 0.25 -20.11
C GLY A 2 30.65 1.44 -20.11
N ARG A 3 31.13 2.61 -20.55
CA ARG A 3 30.26 3.73 -20.91
C ARG A 3 29.44 3.29 -22.11
N THR A 4 28.11 3.39 -22.03
CA THR A 4 27.25 3.05 -23.16
C THR A 4 27.37 4.15 -24.21
N VAL A 5 27.58 3.76 -25.47
CA VAL A 5 27.76 4.68 -26.62
C VAL A 5 26.64 5.73 -26.72
N ASP A 6 25.45 5.42 -26.20
CA ASP A 6 24.29 6.30 -26.18
C ASP A 6 24.48 7.57 -25.33
N GLN A 7 25.27 7.48 -24.25
CA GLN A 7 25.53 8.60 -23.35
C GLN A 7 26.60 9.55 -23.95
N GLU A 8 27.51 9.01 -24.78
CA GLU A 8 28.59 9.77 -25.40
C GLU A 8 28.12 10.63 -26.59
N VAL A 9 27.03 10.26 -27.26
CA VAL A 9 26.49 11.03 -28.41
C VAL A 9 26.12 12.46 -28.05
N HIS A 10 25.55 12.70 -26.88
CA HIS A 10 25.14 14.04 -26.46
C HIS A 10 26.33 14.90 -26.01
N ALA A 11 27.38 14.27 -25.46
CA ALA A 11 28.60 14.95 -25.04
C ALA A 11 29.54 15.25 -26.22
N ALA A 12 29.47 14.45 -27.30
CA ALA A 12 30.43 14.51 -28.40
C ALA A 12 30.03 15.43 -29.57
N PHE A 13 28.85 16.02 -29.56
CA PHE A 13 28.35 16.86 -30.66
C PHE A 13 27.73 18.16 -30.18
N VAL A 14 28.11 19.26 -30.82
CA VAL A 14 27.53 20.59 -30.61
C VAL A 14 26.51 20.87 -31.69
N GLU A 15 25.31 21.27 -31.30
CA GLU A 15 24.22 21.54 -32.24
C GLU A 15 24.22 23.01 -32.65
N PHE A 16 24.02 23.26 -33.94
CA PHE A 16 23.90 24.63 -34.48
C PHE A 16 23.06 24.64 -35.76
N ARG A 17 22.60 25.83 -36.15
CA ARG A 17 21.93 26.07 -37.43
C ARG A 17 22.97 26.58 -38.42
N ALA A 18 23.24 25.81 -39.47
CA ALA A 18 24.22 26.20 -40.47
C ALA A 18 23.72 27.36 -41.35
N LYS A 19 22.41 27.43 -41.60
CA LYS A 19 21.72 28.53 -42.30
C LYS A 19 20.34 28.77 -41.67
N GLU A 20 19.82 30.00 -41.75
CA GLU A 20 18.49 30.35 -41.20
C GLU A 20 17.34 29.57 -41.86
N ASP A 21 17.50 29.18 -43.12
CA ASP A 21 16.47 28.50 -43.92
C ASP A 21 16.51 26.95 -43.86
N ASP A 22 17.46 26.37 -43.11
CA ASP A 22 17.56 24.92 -43.03
C ASP A 22 16.46 24.31 -42.14
N LYS A 23 15.67 23.41 -42.74
CA LYS A 23 14.59 22.66 -42.07
C LYS A 23 15.09 21.70 -41.00
N CYS A 24 16.40 21.40 -40.96
CA CYS A 24 17.02 20.44 -40.05
C CYS A 24 18.20 21.07 -39.30
N LEU A 25 18.36 20.74 -38.02
CA LEU A 25 19.52 21.13 -37.21
C LEU A 25 20.78 20.42 -37.70
N SER A 26 21.92 21.11 -37.68
CA SER A 26 23.24 20.55 -37.94
C SER A 26 23.97 20.30 -36.62
N VAL A 27 24.87 19.33 -36.63
CA VAL A 27 25.67 18.92 -35.47
C VAL A 27 27.14 18.86 -35.88
N GLN A 28 28.01 19.40 -35.04
CA GLN A 28 29.46 19.37 -35.21
C GLN A 28 30.08 18.42 -34.19
N CYS A 29 30.87 17.44 -34.64
CA CYS A 29 31.61 16.58 -33.73
C CYS A 29 32.73 17.37 -33.04
N ILE A 30 32.83 17.32 -31.72
CA ILE A 30 33.88 18.05 -30.97
C ILE A 30 35.29 17.49 -31.21
N TYR A 31 35.40 16.22 -31.61
CA TYR A 31 36.69 15.52 -31.75
C TYR A 31 37.34 15.68 -33.13
N CYS A 32 36.53 15.74 -34.20
CA CYS A 32 37.05 15.88 -35.57
C CYS A 32 36.51 17.10 -36.31
N GLN A 33 35.68 17.91 -35.65
CA GLN A 33 35.05 19.12 -36.18
C GLN A 33 34.16 18.92 -37.43
N GLN A 34 33.85 17.68 -37.83
CA GLN A 34 32.97 17.42 -38.96
C GLN A 34 31.52 17.83 -38.65
N ILE A 35 30.92 18.56 -39.59
CA ILE A 35 29.53 19.01 -39.55
C ILE A 35 28.66 18.02 -40.33
N ARG A 36 27.55 17.59 -39.71
CA ARG A 36 26.56 16.68 -40.32
C ARG A 36 25.15 17.09 -39.92
N ALA A 37 24.14 16.62 -40.65
CA ALA A 37 22.74 16.79 -40.23
C ALA A 37 22.46 15.98 -38.94
N LYS A 38 21.63 16.53 -38.04
CA LYS A 38 21.27 15.89 -36.76
C LYS A 38 20.52 14.57 -37.01
N ASN A 39 21.21 13.46 -36.82
CA ASN A 39 20.65 12.11 -36.91
C ASN A 39 21.41 11.18 -35.96
N THR A 40 20.74 10.75 -34.89
CA THR A 40 21.35 10.02 -33.77
C THR A 40 22.01 8.71 -34.22
N SER A 41 21.43 7.98 -35.19
CA SER A 41 22.01 6.73 -35.70
C SER A 41 23.31 6.98 -36.46
N ARG A 42 23.38 8.02 -37.29
CA ARG A 42 24.61 8.40 -38.00
C ARG A 42 25.66 9.00 -37.05
N GLN A 43 25.24 9.70 -36.00
CA GLN A 43 26.14 10.23 -34.97
C GLN A 43 26.83 9.11 -34.18
N LYS A 44 26.10 8.04 -33.84
CA LYS A 44 26.67 6.83 -33.22
C LYS A 44 27.70 6.17 -34.14
N GLN A 45 27.36 5.96 -35.41
CA GLN A 45 28.29 5.38 -36.39
C GLN A 45 29.53 6.27 -36.58
N HIS A 46 29.34 7.59 -36.62
CA HIS A 46 30.44 8.54 -36.72
C HIS A 46 31.38 8.46 -35.51
N LEU A 47 30.89 8.29 -34.28
CA LEU A 47 31.75 8.16 -33.09
C LEU A 47 32.59 6.90 -33.10
N LEU A 48 32.05 5.78 -33.59
CA LEU A 48 32.79 4.52 -33.72
C LEU A 48 33.97 4.62 -34.71
N GLU A 49 33.84 5.47 -35.73
CA GLU A 49 34.83 5.64 -36.79
C GLU A 49 35.59 6.97 -36.69
N CYS A 50 35.38 7.77 -35.63
CA CYS A 50 35.91 9.12 -35.51
C CYS A 50 37.43 9.12 -35.33
N PRO A 51 38.21 9.71 -36.27
CA PRO A 51 39.67 9.74 -36.18
C PRO A 51 40.18 10.52 -34.95
N GLY A 52 39.51 11.62 -34.60
CA GLY A 52 39.88 12.46 -33.45
C GLY A 52 39.65 11.78 -32.10
N LEU A 53 38.65 10.90 -32.01
CA LEU A 53 38.37 10.12 -30.80
C LEU A 53 39.36 8.94 -30.65
N ARG A 54 39.74 8.30 -31.78
CA ARG A 54 40.78 7.24 -31.78
C ARG A 54 42.17 7.79 -31.43
N GLY A 55 42.47 9.03 -31.81
CA GLY A 55 43.74 9.69 -31.46
C GLY A 55 43.91 9.97 -29.96
N GLN A 56 42.84 10.33 -29.25
CA GLN A 56 42.87 10.53 -27.79
C GLN A 56 43.03 9.22 -27.00
N ASN A 57 42.60 8.08 -27.56
CA ASN A 57 42.80 6.77 -26.93
C ASN A 57 44.22 6.21 -27.13
N GLN A 58 44.99 6.72 -28.10
CA GLN A 58 46.37 6.27 -28.36
C GLN A 58 47.43 7.00 -27.52
N THR A 59 47.15 8.20 -27.00
CA THR A 59 48.06 8.87 -26.04
C THR A 59 48.05 8.25 -24.65
N ALA A 60 47.22 7.24 -24.39
CA ALA A 60 47.18 6.50 -23.13
C ALA A 60 48.02 5.21 -23.12
N GLN A 61 48.73 4.84 -24.21
CA GLN A 61 49.52 3.60 -24.26
C GLN A 61 50.88 3.74 -24.98
N SER A 62 51.93 4.04 -24.21
CA SER A 62 53.36 3.72 -24.44
C SER A 62 54.18 4.22 -23.24
N ALA A 63 55.09 3.54 -22.53
CA ALA A 63 55.63 2.17 -22.40
C ALA A 63 56.55 2.20 -21.10
N PRO A 64 57.51 1.27 -20.83
CA PRO A 64 57.35 0.01 -20.10
C PRO A 64 58.38 -0.24 -18.94
N ASN A 65 58.11 -1.26 -18.10
CA ASN A 65 59.07 -2.23 -17.50
C ASN A 65 58.39 -2.85 -16.25
N GLY A 66 58.21 -4.15 -16.06
CA GLY A 66 58.54 -5.35 -16.81
C GLY A 66 58.51 -6.55 -15.85
N ILE A 67 57.76 -7.61 -16.21
CA ILE A 67 58.06 -9.05 -16.00
C ILE A 67 58.00 -9.58 -14.53
N SER A 68 57.33 -10.66 -14.11
CA SER A 68 56.33 -11.61 -14.65
C SER A 68 55.96 -12.65 -13.56
N ALA A 69 54.69 -13.12 -13.55
CA ALA A 69 54.16 -14.43 -13.09
C ALA A 69 54.37 -14.86 -11.59
N ALA A 70 53.54 -15.66 -10.91
CA ALA A 70 52.46 -16.58 -11.28
C ALA A 70 51.51 -16.85 -10.07
N ASN A 71 50.35 -17.42 -10.39
CA ASN A 71 49.30 -18.05 -9.58
C ASN A 71 49.61 -18.60 -8.18
N GLY A 72 48.55 -18.57 -7.34
CA GLY A 72 48.20 -19.69 -6.46
C GLY A 72 48.01 -19.31 -4.99
N TYR A 73 46.77 -19.35 -4.50
CA TYR A 73 46.50 -19.50 -3.07
C TYR A 73 47.07 -20.83 -2.56
N PRO A 74 47.64 -20.85 -1.35
CA PRO A 74 47.17 -21.84 -0.39
C PRO A 74 47.03 -21.31 1.05
N ALA A 75 46.52 -22.21 1.88
CA ALA A 75 45.94 -22.05 3.20
C ALA A 75 46.96 -22.10 4.37
N THR A 76 46.39 -22.21 5.58
CA THR A 76 46.89 -22.88 6.82
C THR A 76 47.23 -21.92 8.01
N PRO A 77 47.43 -22.43 9.25
CA PRO A 77 46.41 -22.51 10.31
C PRO A 77 47.01 -22.21 11.72
N ASN A 78 46.35 -22.72 12.77
CA ASN A 78 46.82 -23.10 14.12
C ASN A 78 46.36 -22.28 15.33
N GLY A 79 45.63 -23.00 16.22
CA GLY A 79 45.56 -22.75 17.67
C GLY A 79 46.74 -23.39 18.43
N PRO A 80 46.71 -23.42 19.77
CA PRO A 80 46.47 -24.68 20.53
C PRO A 80 45.53 -24.47 21.77
N ALA A 81 44.63 -25.37 22.21
CA ALA A 81 44.74 -26.71 22.85
C ALA A 81 45.52 -26.72 24.20
N ALA A 82 45.17 -27.40 25.31
CA ALA A 82 44.03 -28.19 25.81
C ALA A 82 44.34 -28.56 27.30
N THR A 83 43.35 -28.98 28.11
CA THR A 83 43.29 -30.24 28.92
C THR A 83 42.31 -30.17 30.13
N ALA A 84 41.42 -31.17 30.23
CA ALA A 84 40.59 -31.58 31.39
C ALA A 84 41.39 -32.61 32.26
N PRO A 85 40.87 -33.43 33.24
CA PRO A 85 39.48 -33.74 33.67
C PRO A 85 39.26 -34.01 35.21
N GLY A 86 38.05 -34.39 35.66
CA GLY A 86 37.83 -35.02 36.99
C GLY A 86 36.37 -35.12 37.49
N ALA A 87 36.00 -36.25 38.13
CA ALA A 87 34.64 -36.77 38.43
C ALA A 87 34.04 -36.40 39.82
N GLY A 88 32.75 -36.75 40.07
CA GLY A 88 31.85 -36.39 41.22
C GLY A 88 32.20 -36.94 42.63
N PRO A 89 31.29 -37.11 43.65
CA PRO A 89 29.80 -37.05 43.74
C PRO A 89 29.22 -36.13 44.89
N GLY A 90 27.88 -36.11 45.13
CA GLY A 90 27.16 -35.33 46.20
C GLY A 90 27.33 -35.88 47.65
N PRO A 91 26.50 -35.57 48.71
CA PRO A 91 25.17 -34.92 48.78
C PRO A 91 24.90 -33.96 50.01
N GLY A 92 23.65 -33.46 50.18
CA GLY A 92 23.03 -32.94 51.44
C GLY A 92 23.01 -31.41 51.62
N THR A 93 22.06 -30.70 52.27
CA THR A 93 20.84 -30.95 53.08
C THR A 93 20.19 -29.58 53.41
N GLY A 94 18.86 -29.51 53.64
CA GLY A 94 18.18 -28.44 54.41
C GLY A 94 17.11 -27.65 53.64
N ALA A 95 15.82 -28.01 53.64
CA ALA A 95 14.79 -27.89 54.69
C ALA A 95 14.06 -26.53 54.73
N LEU A 96 12.73 -26.60 54.56
CA LEU A 96 11.69 -25.57 54.79
C LEU A 96 11.61 -25.16 56.28
N PRO A 97 10.84 -24.11 56.64
CA PRO A 97 9.46 -24.39 57.04
C PRO A 97 8.40 -23.36 56.59
N THR A 98 7.17 -23.86 56.47
CA THR A 98 5.88 -23.12 56.53
C THR A 98 5.58 -22.63 57.95
N PRO A 99 4.50 -21.83 58.14
CA PRO A 99 3.37 -22.39 58.91
C PRO A 99 1.95 -22.05 58.39
N ASN A 100 1.04 -22.99 58.65
CA ASN A 100 -0.44 -22.95 58.59
C ASN A 100 -1.05 -21.81 59.45
N GLY A 101 -2.14 -21.12 59.07
CA GLY A 101 -3.57 -21.54 59.10
C GLY A 101 -4.34 -20.68 60.15
N PRO A 102 -5.70 -20.64 60.26
CA PRO A 102 -6.72 -21.52 59.68
C PRO A 102 -8.00 -20.82 59.10
N MET A 103 -8.97 -21.67 58.77
CA MET A 103 -10.24 -21.57 58.04
C MET A 103 -11.36 -20.67 58.64
N MET A 104 -12.34 -20.34 57.79
CA MET A 104 -13.78 -20.46 58.11
C MET A 104 -14.61 -20.77 56.84
N THR A 105 -15.60 -21.62 57.00
CA THR A 105 -16.54 -22.19 56.03
C THR A 105 -17.99 -21.79 56.38
N ASN A 106 -18.93 -22.11 55.47
CA ASN A 106 -20.40 -22.02 55.52
C ASN A 106 -21.01 -20.70 54.98
N GLY A 107 -22.09 -20.70 54.21
CA GLY A 107 -23.08 -21.76 53.97
C GLY A 107 -24.04 -21.45 52.80
N VAL A 108 -25.09 -22.26 52.76
CA VAL A 108 -25.93 -22.67 51.62
C VAL A 108 -27.29 -21.93 51.61
N ASN A 109 -27.81 -21.55 50.41
CA ASN A 109 -29.20 -21.48 49.86
C ASN A 109 -30.48 -21.28 50.76
N PRO A 110 -31.73 -21.17 50.23
CA PRO A 110 -32.33 -20.60 48.98
C PRO A 110 -33.65 -19.79 49.22
N HIS A 111 -34.32 -19.26 48.17
CA HIS A 111 -35.79 -19.03 48.00
C HIS A 111 -36.02 -18.29 46.63
N ALA A 112 -36.73 -18.80 45.59
CA ALA A 112 -38.20 -18.96 45.37
C ALA A 112 -38.98 -17.64 45.64
N THR A 113 -39.86 -17.06 44.81
CA THR A 113 -40.87 -17.52 43.82
C THR A 113 -41.49 -16.26 43.13
N SER A 114 -41.76 -16.26 41.81
CA SER A 114 -43.09 -16.30 41.12
C SER A 114 -43.96 -15.01 40.99
N MET A 115 -44.43 -14.79 39.75
CA MET A 115 -45.80 -14.41 39.31
C MET A 115 -46.24 -12.93 39.23
N GLN A 116 -46.79 -12.63 38.04
CA GLN A 116 -48.03 -11.88 37.73
C GLN A 116 -48.00 -10.39 37.31
N THR A 117 -48.30 -10.21 36.03
CA THR A 117 -49.09 -9.13 35.38
C THR A 117 -50.44 -8.85 36.08
N PRO A 118 -51.04 -7.66 35.89
CA PRO A 118 -52.09 -7.57 34.86
C PRO A 118 -52.10 -6.27 34.01
N LEU A 119 -52.78 -6.41 32.87
CA LEU A 119 -53.21 -5.38 31.90
C LEU A 119 -54.04 -4.25 32.53
N GLN A 120 -54.06 -3.04 31.93
CA GLN A 120 -55.13 -2.57 31.01
C GLN A 120 -54.97 -1.09 30.56
N ASN A 121 -55.14 -0.86 29.25
CA ASN A 121 -55.84 0.23 28.52
C ASN A 121 -55.68 1.71 28.97
N MET A 122 -55.65 2.75 28.12
CA MET A 122 -56.01 3.02 26.72
C MET A 122 -55.49 4.47 26.44
N GLN A 123 -55.01 4.92 25.27
CA GLN A 123 -55.76 5.46 24.12
C GLN A 123 -54.80 6.38 23.31
N GLY A 124 -54.96 6.44 21.98
CA GLY A 124 -54.49 7.59 21.16
C GLY A 124 -53.64 7.26 19.92
N ARG A 125 -54.27 6.81 18.83
CA ARG A 125 -53.70 6.66 17.47
C ARG A 125 -53.93 7.92 16.62
N ALA A 126 -53.05 8.17 15.65
CA ALA A 126 -53.42 8.61 14.29
C ALA A 126 -52.40 8.09 13.26
N ALA A 127 -52.88 7.67 12.09
CA ALA A 127 -52.18 6.89 11.06
C ALA A 127 -52.19 7.59 9.69
N LEU A 128 -51.22 7.21 8.83
CA LEU A 128 -51.13 7.52 7.40
C LEU A 128 -52.27 6.88 6.57
N PRO A 129 -52.50 7.35 5.32
CA PRO A 129 -53.20 6.54 4.31
C PRO A 129 -52.46 6.36 2.97
N THR A 130 -52.71 5.20 2.36
CA THR A 130 -52.74 4.84 0.92
C THR A 130 -53.38 3.44 0.83
N PRO A 131 -53.77 2.84 -0.33
CA PRO A 131 -54.02 3.32 -1.71
C PRO A 131 -55.33 2.74 -2.35
N GLY A 132 -55.64 3.05 -3.64
CA GLY A 132 -56.62 2.31 -4.47
C GLY A 132 -56.98 2.92 -5.86
N PRO A 133 -57.46 2.15 -6.87
CA PRO A 133 -57.09 2.23 -8.31
C PRO A 133 -58.31 2.38 -9.31
N PRO A 134 -58.32 1.89 -10.59
CA PRO A 134 -57.58 2.28 -11.82
C PRO A 134 -58.48 2.50 -13.08
N THR A 135 -57.94 3.04 -14.19
CA THR A 135 -58.42 2.81 -15.59
C THR A 135 -57.30 3.06 -16.63
N GLY A 136 -57.21 2.23 -17.70
CA GLY A 136 -56.36 2.45 -18.90
C GLY A 136 -57.23 2.83 -20.14
N PRO A 137 -56.83 2.58 -21.41
CA PRO A 137 -55.50 2.50 -22.04
C PRO A 137 -55.40 3.31 -23.39
N ALA A 138 -54.24 3.24 -24.09
CA ALA A 138 -54.06 3.05 -25.55
C ALA A 138 -53.15 4.03 -26.36
N SER A 139 -52.36 3.40 -27.24
CA SER A 139 -51.81 3.84 -28.56
C SER A 139 -50.53 4.72 -28.58
N ALA A 140 -49.36 4.22 -29.02
CA ALA A 140 -48.87 4.03 -30.41
C ALA A 140 -48.71 5.38 -31.15
N THR A 141 -47.57 5.82 -31.73
CA THR A 141 -46.67 5.18 -32.72
C THR A 141 -45.42 6.04 -33.01
N SER A 142 -44.34 5.37 -33.42
CA SER A 142 -43.41 5.67 -34.54
C SER A 142 -42.59 6.99 -34.65
N SER A 143 -41.26 6.80 -34.57
CA SER A 143 -40.21 7.21 -35.53
C SER A 143 -40.13 8.65 -36.06
N GLN A 144 -38.96 9.28 -35.91
CA GLN A 144 -38.00 9.51 -37.01
C GLN A 144 -36.87 10.44 -36.55
N GLN A 145 -35.64 10.03 -36.88
CA GLN A 145 -34.44 10.88 -36.89
C GLN A 145 -34.32 11.48 -38.30
N PRO A 146 -33.85 12.74 -38.46
CA PRO A 146 -32.72 12.89 -39.36
C PRO A 146 -31.70 13.99 -39.01
N THR A 147 -30.45 13.65 -39.36
CA THR A 147 -29.42 14.47 -40.03
C THR A 147 -28.56 15.49 -39.28
N ARG A 148 -27.27 15.36 -39.61
CA ARG A 148 -26.05 16.02 -39.16
C ARG A 148 -25.86 17.36 -39.86
N ALA A 149 -25.48 18.39 -39.09
CA ALA A 149 -24.83 19.60 -39.61
C ALA A 149 -23.59 19.93 -38.75
N THR A 150 -22.44 20.04 -39.41
CA THR A 150 -21.16 20.48 -38.81
C THR A 150 -21.08 22.01 -38.75
N PRO A 151 -20.63 22.62 -37.64
CA PRO A 151 -20.09 23.98 -37.67
C PRO A 151 -18.56 24.02 -37.50
N LYS A 152 -17.96 24.92 -38.29
CA LYS A 152 -16.54 25.28 -38.36
C LYS A 152 -15.98 25.77 -37.02
N SER A 153 -14.73 25.40 -36.75
CA SER A 153 -13.93 25.80 -35.58
C SER A 153 -13.56 27.29 -35.59
N LYS A 154 -13.87 28.01 -34.50
CA LYS A 154 -13.16 29.24 -34.11
C LYS A 154 -12.02 28.88 -33.15
N PRO A 155 -10.85 29.53 -33.22
CA PRO A 155 -9.74 29.25 -32.33
C PRO A 155 -10.06 29.79 -30.93
N LYS A 156 -10.13 28.91 -29.93
CA LYS A 156 -10.13 29.29 -28.52
C LYS A 156 -8.69 29.18 -28.00
N THR A 157 -8.10 30.32 -27.67
CA THR A 157 -6.92 30.44 -26.83
C THR A 157 -7.23 29.88 -25.45
N SER A 158 -6.73 28.68 -25.14
CA SER A 158 -6.77 28.09 -23.80
C SER A 158 -5.53 28.52 -23.03
N THR A 159 -5.70 29.46 -22.12
CA THR A 159 -4.69 29.80 -21.09
C THR A 159 -4.79 28.78 -19.95
N SER A 160 -4.09 27.65 -20.08
CA SER A 160 -3.80 26.80 -18.93
C SER A 160 -2.59 27.37 -18.19
N ASN A 161 -2.81 27.92 -17.00
CA ASN A 161 -1.77 28.41 -16.08
C ASN A 161 -1.02 27.27 -15.37
N LEU A 162 -0.83 26.13 -16.02
CA LEU A 162 -0.04 25.03 -15.47
C LEU A 162 1.40 25.13 -15.98
N PRO A 163 2.41 25.04 -15.11
CA PRO A 163 3.80 24.95 -15.54
C PRO A 163 3.97 23.80 -16.53
N ALA A 164 4.68 24.04 -17.63
CA ALA A 164 4.84 23.03 -18.66
C ALA A 164 5.62 21.82 -18.08
N PRO A 165 5.12 20.57 -18.26
CA PRO A 165 5.66 19.42 -17.55
C PRO A 165 7.16 19.23 -17.82
N PRO A 166 7.95 18.85 -16.81
CA PRO A 166 9.35 18.44 -16.95
C PRO A 166 9.53 17.39 -18.04
N LEU A 167 10.70 17.37 -18.68
CA LEU A 167 10.98 16.43 -19.78
C LEU A 167 10.95 14.96 -19.31
N ASP A 168 11.27 14.70 -18.04
CA ASP A 168 11.22 13.35 -17.46
C ASP A 168 9.79 12.81 -17.36
N ASP A 169 8.84 13.66 -16.98
CA ASP A 169 7.40 13.31 -16.95
C ASP A 169 6.85 13.04 -18.35
N VAL A 170 7.39 13.73 -19.37
CA VAL A 170 7.02 13.51 -20.78
C VAL A 170 7.50 12.14 -21.28
N HIS A 171 8.65 11.64 -20.83
CA HIS A 171 9.13 10.31 -21.23
C HIS A 171 8.40 9.20 -20.47
N ALA A 172 8.08 9.40 -19.19
CA ALA A 172 7.34 8.43 -18.38
C ALA A 172 5.88 8.23 -18.86
N ALA A 173 5.28 9.25 -19.48
CA ALA A 173 3.89 9.22 -19.93
C ALA A 173 3.64 8.48 -21.26
N PHE A 174 4.69 7.98 -21.93
CA PHE A 174 4.56 7.35 -23.24
C PHE A 174 5.33 6.03 -23.36
N VAL A 175 4.68 5.03 -23.94
CA VAL A 175 5.29 3.75 -24.31
C VAL A 175 5.77 3.82 -25.76
N GLU A 176 7.03 3.48 -25.99
CA GLU A 176 7.62 3.45 -27.33
C GLU A 176 7.45 2.08 -27.98
N PHE A 177 7.05 2.07 -29.26
CA PHE A 177 6.92 0.85 -30.05
C PHE A 177 7.12 1.12 -31.55
N ARG A 178 7.36 0.07 -32.32
CA ARG A 178 7.31 0.12 -33.79
C ARG A 178 5.94 -0.34 -34.25
N ALA A 179 5.20 0.54 -34.95
CA ALA A 179 3.87 0.21 -35.44
C ALA A 179 3.94 -0.79 -36.61
N LYS A 180 4.99 -0.71 -37.43
CA LYS A 180 5.33 -1.67 -38.47
C LYS A 180 6.83 -1.95 -38.47
N GLU A 181 7.22 -3.15 -38.89
CA GLU A 181 8.62 -3.58 -38.96
C GLU A 181 9.47 -2.69 -39.90
N GLU A 182 8.80 -2.10 -40.89
CA GLU A 182 9.37 -1.27 -41.96
C GLU A 182 9.45 0.23 -41.60
N ASP A 183 8.87 0.65 -40.47
CA ASP A 183 8.79 2.07 -40.10
C ASP A 183 10.16 2.60 -39.65
N LYS A 184 10.63 3.66 -40.31
CA LYS A 184 11.90 4.34 -40.00
C LYS A 184 11.86 5.15 -38.69
N CYS A 185 10.66 5.43 -38.17
CA CYS A 185 10.45 6.24 -36.98
C CYS A 185 9.72 5.43 -35.91
N LEU A 186 10.13 5.61 -34.64
CA LEU A 186 9.41 5.04 -33.50
C LEU A 186 8.06 5.74 -33.31
N SER A 187 7.06 4.96 -32.94
CA SER A 187 5.75 5.44 -32.49
C SER A 187 5.72 5.44 -30.97
N VAL A 188 4.97 6.37 -30.40
CA VAL A 188 4.76 6.53 -28.96
C VAL A 188 3.27 6.48 -28.68
N GLN A 189 2.88 5.72 -27.67
CA GLN A 189 1.52 5.66 -27.18
C GLN A 189 1.43 6.35 -25.82
N CYS A 190 0.54 7.33 -25.68
CA CYS A 190 0.26 7.94 -24.39
C CYS A 190 -0.40 6.91 -23.46
N ILE A 191 0.14 6.67 -22.27
CA ILE A 191 -0.40 5.66 -21.35
C ILE A 191 -1.77 6.04 -20.78
N TYR A 192 -2.11 7.33 -20.77
CA TYR A 192 -3.33 7.84 -20.17
C TYR A 192 -4.53 7.83 -21.12
N CYS A 193 -4.35 8.23 -22.38
CA CYS A 193 -5.43 8.27 -23.36
C CYS A 193 -5.26 7.29 -24.52
N GLN A 194 -4.19 6.49 -24.50
CA GLN A 194 -3.88 5.45 -25.49
C GLN A 194 -3.68 5.96 -26.94
N GLN A 195 -3.60 7.29 -27.15
CA GLN A 195 -3.32 7.85 -28.48
C GLN A 195 -1.89 7.54 -28.93
N VAL A 196 -1.79 6.99 -30.14
CA VAL A 196 -0.52 6.73 -30.83
C VAL A 196 -0.12 7.93 -31.67
N ARG A 197 1.13 8.36 -31.52
CA ARG A 197 1.75 9.44 -32.30
C ARG A 197 3.17 9.05 -32.71
N ALA A 198 3.75 9.74 -33.68
CA ALA A 198 5.17 9.60 -33.97
C ALA A 198 6.01 10.16 -32.80
N LYS A 199 7.14 9.51 -32.48
CA LYS A 199 8.05 9.93 -31.43
C LYS A 199 8.63 11.32 -31.73
N ASN A 200 8.20 12.31 -30.96
CA ASN A 200 8.67 13.69 -31.04
C ASN A 200 8.37 14.37 -29.70
N THR A 201 9.42 14.66 -28.92
CA THR A 201 9.32 15.15 -27.55
C THR A 201 8.51 16.44 -27.44
N SER A 202 8.64 17.37 -28.41
CA SER A 202 7.87 18.61 -28.44
C SER A 202 6.37 18.35 -28.61
N ARG A 203 5.99 17.41 -29.48
CA ARG A 203 4.57 17.04 -29.68
C ARG A 203 4.02 16.20 -28.54
N GLN A 204 4.86 15.38 -27.90
CA GLN A 204 4.48 14.62 -26.71
C GLN A 204 4.17 15.56 -25.54
N ARG A 205 5.00 16.58 -25.33
CA ARG A 205 4.75 17.64 -24.34
C ARG A 205 3.46 18.40 -24.64
N GLN A 206 3.23 18.79 -25.90
CA GLN A 206 1.99 19.44 -26.30
C GLN A 206 0.77 18.55 -26.07
N HIS A 207 0.89 17.25 -26.36
CA HIS A 207 -0.18 16.28 -26.14
C HIS A 207 -0.57 16.18 -24.67
N LEU A 208 0.39 16.13 -23.74
CA LEU A 208 0.09 16.07 -22.30
C LEU A 208 -0.60 17.34 -21.79
N LEU A 209 -0.25 18.51 -22.32
CA LEU A 209 -0.93 19.78 -21.97
C LEU A 209 -2.41 19.81 -22.41
N GLU A 210 -2.80 18.99 -23.38
CA GLU A 210 -4.14 18.94 -23.94
C GLU A 210 -4.89 17.63 -23.61
N CYS A 211 -4.22 16.63 -23.04
CA CYS A 211 -4.79 15.31 -22.80
C CYS A 211 -5.73 15.33 -21.59
N PRO A 212 -7.06 15.19 -21.77
CA PRO A 212 -8.01 15.33 -20.66
C PRO A 212 -7.81 14.25 -19.59
N THR A 213 -7.48 13.03 -20.01
CA THR A 213 -7.24 11.90 -19.09
C THR A 213 -5.97 12.11 -18.28
N TYR A 214 -4.88 12.58 -18.90
CA TYR A 214 -3.66 12.95 -18.18
C TYR A 214 -3.93 14.09 -17.21
N LEU A 215 -4.62 15.14 -17.64
CA LEU A 215 -4.93 16.29 -16.79
C LEU A 215 -5.86 15.92 -15.62
N SER A 216 -6.82 15.01 -15.81
CA SER A 216 -7.66 14.48 -14.73
C SER A 216 -6.84 13.65 -13.76
N VAL A 217 -6.02 12.73 -14.29
CA VAL A 217 -5.13 11.91 -13.45
C VAL A 217 -4.16 12.79 -12.71
N MET A 218 -3.59 13.84 -13.29
CA MET A 218 -2.69 14.76 -12.60
C MET A 218 -3.39 15.66 -11.58
N LYS A 219 -4.68 15.94 -11.79
CA LYS A 219 -5.51 16.73 -10.86
C LYS A 219 -5.96 15.90 -9.65
N ASP A 220 -6.19 14.60 -9.85
CA ASP A 220 -6.65 13.65 -8.84
C ASP A 220 -5.50 12.85 -8.21
N SER A 221 -4.36 12.73 -8.90
CA SER A 221 -3.11 12.21 -8.36
C SER A 221 -2.57 13.28 -7.43
N ILE A 222 -2.79 13.08 -6.16
CA ILE A 222 -1.95 13.64 -5.11
C ILE A 222 -0.62 12.91 -5.27
N PRO A 223 0.43 13.51 -5.87
CA PRO A 223 1.73 12.89 -5.88
C PRO A 223 2.19 12.83 -4.42
N ALA A 224 3.15 11.97 -4.08
CA ALA A 224 3.83 12.04 -2.77
C ALA A 224 4.34 13.46 -2.40
N ASN A 225 4.39 14.37 -3.40
CA ASN A 225 4.73 15.78 -3.33
C ASN A 225 3.60 16.77 -2.92
N ASN A 226 2.44 16.31 -2.46
CA ASN A 226 1.48 17.20 -1.77
C ASN A 226 1.78 17.32 -0.26
N LEU A 227 2.96 16.88 0.18
CA LEU A 227 3.57 17.46 1.37
C LEU A 227 3.74 18.96 1.10
N LEU A 228 3.26 19.80 2.01
CA LEU A 228 3.51 21.26 1.98
C LEU A 228 5.01 21.63 1.93
N HIS A 229 5.90 20.63 2.07
CA HIS A 229 7.35 20.74 2.04
C HIS A 229 7.91 19.78 0.98
N THR A 230 8.43 20.33 -0.11
CA THR A 230 9.19 19.57 -1.12
C THR A 230 10.67 19.51 -0.74
N PHE A 231 11.35 18.42 -1.11
CA PHE A 231 12.80 18.33 -0.94
C PHE A 231 13.53 19.37 -1.82
N PRO A 232 14.71 19.87 -1.40
CA PRO A 232 15.53 20.76 -2.21
C PRO A 232 15.82 20.20 -3.61
N GLU A 233 16.04 21.11 -4.56
CA GLU A 233 16.46 20.73 -5.91
C GLU A 233 17.85 20.08 -5.87
N GLY A 234 17.98 18.90 -6.48
CA GLY A 234 19.19 18.09 -6.45
C GLY A 234 19.27 17.03 -5.34
N ASP A 235 18.33 17.02 -4.39
CA ASP A 235 18.25 15.96 -3.37
C ASP A 235 17.70 14.66 -3.99
N ILE A 236 18.35 13.53 -3.71
CA ILE A 236 17.92 12.21 -4.19
C ILE A 236 16.54 11.84 -3.63
N ALA A 237 16.17 12.33 -2.44
CA ALA A 237 14.84 12.12 -1.86
C ALA A 237 13.73 12.74 -2.70
N ARG A 238 14.04 13.74 -3.54
CA ARG A 238 13.09 14.38 -4.46
C ARG A 238 12.78 13.51 -5.68
N SER A 239 13.75 12.71 -6.15
CA SER A 239 13.66 11.97 -7.42
C SER A 239 13.58 10.45 -7.23
N LEU A 240 13.97 9.92 -6.07
CA LEU A 240 13.93 8.50 -5.77
C LEU A 240 12.48 8.02 -5.66
N GLN A 241 12.08 7.16 -6.58
CA GLN A 241 10.77 6.50 -6.52
C GLN A 241 10.87 5.23 -5.67
N ILE A 242 10.13 5.21 -4.57
CA ILE A 242 9.96 4.02 -3.73
C ILE A 242 8.64 3.35 -4.13
N PRO A 243 8.61 2.02 -4.31
CA PRO A 243 7.36 1.31 -4.58
C PRO A 243 6.30 1.61 -3.51
N ALA A 244 5.12 2.04 -3.96
CA ALA A 244 4.00 2.25 -3.05
C ALA A 244 3.49 0.88 -2.55
N PRO A 245 3.26 0.71 -1.23
CA PRO A 245 2.71 -0.53 -0.72
C PRO A 245 1.28 -0.74 -1.23
N THR A 246 0.90 -2.00 -1.43
CA THR A 246 -0.47 -2.36 -1.82
C THR A 246 -1.17 -3.15 -0.71
N LEU A 247 -2.51 -3.16 -0.73
CA LEU A 247 -3.33 -3.90 0.22
C LEU A 247 -4.10 -5.01 -0.49
N GLU A 248 -3.95 -6.23 -0.02
CA GLU A 248 -4.63 -7.40 -0.56
C GLU A 248 -5.44 -8.10 0.54
N LEU A 249 -6.74 -8.33 0.33
CA LEU A 249 -7.57 -9.04 1.30
C LEU A 249 -7.01 -10.46 1.51
N ASP A 250 -6.63 -10.77 2.75
CA ASP A 250 -5.90 -12.00 3.06
C ASP A 250 -6.74 -12.95 3.92
N PHE A 251 -7.41 -12.44 4.94
CA PHE A 251 -8.30 -13.23 5.78
C PHE A 251 -9.37 -12.39 6.48
N ARG A 252 -10.48 -13.03 6.84
CA ARG A 252 -11.57 -12.47 7.65
C ARG A 252 -11.63 -13.20 8.98
N MET A 253 -11.88 -12.46 10.06
CA MET A 253 -12.14 -13.03 11.38
C MET A 253 -13.42 -12.46 11.99
N SER A 254 -14.06 -13.28 12.81
CA SER A 254 -15.19 -12.97 13.66
C SER A 254 -14.79 -13.35 15.08
N ILE A 255 -14.73 -12.35 15.97
CA ILE A 255 -14.31 -12.50 17.37
C ILE A 255 -15.52 -12.25 18.25
N LYS A 256 -15.85 -13.23 19.11
CA LYS A 256 -16.90 -13.12 20.12
C LYS A 256 -16.29 -12.69 21.45
N MET A 257 -16.93 -11.75 22.11
CA MET A 257 -16.40 -11.02 23.26
C MET A 257 -17.35 -11.12 24.44
N ASN A 258 -16.78 -11.17 25.64
CA ASN A 258 -17.56 -10.99 26.87
C ASN A 258 -18.04 -9.54 27.01
N PRO A 259 -19.02 -9.28 27.90
CA PRO A 259 -19.32 -7.92 28.32
C PRO A 259 -18.06 -7.22 28.83
N LYS A 260 -17.96 -5.92 28.55
CA LYS A 260 -16.83 -5.09 29.00
C LYS A 260 -16.79 -5.00 30.52
N VAL A 261 -15.59 -5.06 31.08
CA VAL A 261 -15.30 -4.75 32.47
C VAL A 261 -14.76 -3.32 32.50
N ALA A 262 -15.55 -2.40 33.05
CA ALA A 262 -15.15 -1.00 33.21
C ALA A 262 -14.13 -0.90 34.35
N VAL A 263 -12.86 -0.62 34.01
CA VAL A 263 -11.80 -0.36 34.99
C VAL A 263 -11.98 1.05 35.58
N GLY A 264 -12.50 1.98 34.78
CA GLY A 264 -12.85 3.34 35.17
C GLY A 264 -11.99 4.42 34.52
N PRO A 265 -12.13 5.69 34.97
CA PRO A 265 -11.42 6.81 34.37
C PRO A 265 -9.92 6.73 34.64
N SER A 266 -9.14 6.88 33.59
CA SER A 266 -7.68 7.05 33.61
C SER A 266 -7.29 8.41 33.01
N ILE A 267 -6.01 8.77 33.10
CA ILE A 267 -5.48 10.01 32.50
C ILE A 267 -5.67 10.10 30.98
N TRP A 268 -5.91 8.97 30.31
CA TRP A 268 -6.10 8.89 28.86
C TRP A 268 -7.57 8.77 28.43
N GLY A 269 -8.50 8.59 29.38
CA GLY A 269 -9.91 8.29 29.11
C GLY A 269 -10.45 7.13 29.95
N GLN A 270 -11.66 6.67 29.67
CA GLN A 270 -12.24 5.49 30.31
C GLN A 270 -11.49 4.24 29.87
N ARG A 271 -11.02 3.45 30.84
CA ARG A 271 -10.36 2.17 30.58
C ARG A 271 -11.39 1.05 30.65
N ASP A 272 -11.54 0.35 29.53
CA ASP A 272 -12.40 -0.83 29.42
C ASP A 272 -11.52 -2.06 29.13
N TRP A 273 -11.86 -3.17 29.77
CA TRP A 273 -11.22 -4.46 29.55
C TRP A 273 -12.22 -5.44 28.97
N VAL A 274 -11.86 -6.11 27.87
CA VAL A 274 -12.73 -7.09 27.22
C VAL A 274 -11.97 -8.39 26.99
N THR A 275 -12.61 -9.52 27.28
CA THR A 275 -12.05 -10.85 27.04
C THR A 275 -12.77 -11.56 25.92
N PHE A 276 -12.06 -12.43 25.21
CA PHE A 276 -12.56 -13.15 24.05
C PHE A 276 -13.08 -14.53 24.48
N ILE A 277 -14.32 -14.81 24.08
CA ILE A 277 -14.98 -16.10 24.30
C ILE A 277 -14.52 -17.09 23.22
N GLY A 278 -14.11 -16.59 22.07
CA GLY A 278 -13.61 -17.35 20.95
C GLY A 278 -14.00 -16.68 19.64
N GLY A 279 -14.10 -17.45 18.57
CA GLY A 279 -14.37 -16.90 17.26
C GLY A 279 -13.92 -17.83 16.16
N GLN A 280 -13.99 -17.34 14.94
CA GLN A 280 -13.59 -18.08 13.75
C GLN A 280 -12.88 -17.15 12.77
N TRP A 281 -11.97 -17.73 11.99
CA TRP A 281 -11.28 -17.00 10.94
C TRP A 281 -11.09 -17.90 9.72
N ALA A 282 -11.05 -17.28 8.55
CA ALA A 282 -10.82 -17.94 7.29
C ALA A 282 -10.11 -16.99 6.31
N GLY A 283 -9.14 -17.51 5.58
CA GLY A 283 -8.32 -16.75 4.67
C GLY A 283 -7.55 -17.60 3.67
N ARG A 284 -6.65 -16.95 2.95
CA ARG A 284 -5.88 -17.56 1.85
C ARG A 284 -4.88 -18.62 2.33
N TRP A 285 -4.40 -18.48 3.57
CA TRP A 285 -3.41 -19.37 4.17
C TRP A 285 -4.02 -20.40 5.13
N GLY A 286 -5.33 -20.41 5.32
CA GLY A 286 -5.99 -21.40 6.17
C GLY A 286 -7.30 -20.93 6.77
N LYS A 287 -7.78 -21.70 7.74
CA LYS A 287 -8.96 -21.39 8.54
C LYS A 287 -8.81 -21.99 9.92
N GLY A 288 -9.64 -21.53 10.85
CA GLY A 288 -9.67 -22.11 12.18
C GLY A 288 -10.47 -21.26 13.16
N ILE A 289 -10.08 -21.33 14.43
CA ILE A 289 -10.78 -20.67 15.53
C ILE A 289 -9.90 -19.64 16.23
N VAL A 290 -10.55 -18.68 16.87
CA VAL A 290 -9.93 -17.81 17.87
C VAL A 290 -10.06 -18.53 19.21
N LEU A 291 -8.95 -18.75 19.91
CA LEU A 291 -8.99 -19.40 21.21
C LEU A 291 -9.63 -18.51 22.28
N PRO A 292 -10.41 -19.09 23.22
CA PRO A 292 -10.86 -18.38 24.41
C PRO A 292 -9.66 -17.89 25.24
N GLY A 293 -9.83 -16.75 25.90
CA GLY A 293 -8.81 -16.19 26.81
C GLY A 293 -7.97 -15.04 26.24
N GLY A 294 -8.14 -14.71 24.94
CA GLY A 294 -7.65 -13.46 24.39
C GLY A 294 -8.23 -12.23 25.10
N GLN A 295 -7.54 -11.11 25.04
CA GLN A 295 -7.94 -9.87 25.72
C GLN A 295 -7.80 -8.65 24.82
N ASP A 296 -8.59 -7.63 25.11
CA ASP A 296 -8.54 -6.32 24.50
C ASP A 296 -8.60 -5.22 25.58
N SER A 297 -7.55 -4.42 25.65
CA SER A 297 -7.44 -3.27 26.55
C SER A 297 -7.79 -2.00 25.78
N GLN A 298 -8.95 -1.42 26.10
CA GLN A 298 -9.49 -0.25 25.41
C GLN A 298 -9.30 1.03 26.24
N VAL A 299 -9.07 2.15 25.55
CA VAL A 299 -9.16 3.51 26.10
C VAL A 299 -10.18 4.28 25.29
N VAL A 300 -11.26 4.69 25.94
CA VAL A 300 -12.35 5.46 25.34
C VAL A 300 -12.22 6.92 25.77
N THR A 301 -12.07 7.83 24.81
CA THR A 301 -12.02 9.27 25.07
C THR A 301 -13.40 9.84 25.38
N LYS A 302 -13.48 11.12 25.76
CA LYS A 302 -14.77 11.80 26.01
C LYS A 302 -15.63 11.90 24.75
N GLU A 303 -14.98 11.94 23.59
CA GLU A 303 -15.57 11.97 22.25
C GLU A 303 -15.92 10.56 21.72
N SER A 304 -15.83 9.53 22.58
CA SER A 304 -16.15 8.14 22.29
C SER A 304 -15.21 7.45 21.29
N ILE A 305 -14.10 8.13 20.92
CA ILE A 305 -13.00 7.54 20.17
C ILE A 305 -12.35 6.45 21.04
N THR A 306 -12.11 5.28 20.46
CA THR A 306 -11.56 4.15 21.20
C THR A 306 -10.22 3.73 20.63
N ASN A 307 -9.15 3.83 21.42
CA ASN A 307 -7.90 3.12 21.17
C ASN A 307 -8.01 1.71 21.74
N MET A 308 -7.44 0.72 21.06
CA MET A 308 -7.49 -0.66 21.51
C MET A 308 -6.19 -1.39 21.24
N ARG A 309 -5.88 -2.31 22.14
CA ARG A 309 -4.71 -3.18 22.09
C ARG A 309 -5.12 -4.56 22.53
N SER A 310 -5.07 -5.50 21.61
CA SER A 310 -5.52 -6.87 21.84
C SER A 310 -4.40 -7.88 21.64
N ASN A 311 -4.45 -8.95 22.42
CA ASN A 311 -3.54 -10.09 22.33
C ASN A 311 -4.35 -11.38 22.49
N TYR A 312 -4.24 -12.27 21.51
CA TYR A 312 -5.02 -13.51 21.43
C TYR A 312 -4.30 -14.54 20.58
N VAL A 313 -4.82 -15.76 20.56
CA VAL A 313 -4.24 -16.89 19.82
C VAL A 313 -5.25 -17.42 18.81
N LEU A 314 -4.81 -17.61 17.58
CA LEU A 314 -5.51 -18.37 16.56
C LEU A 314 -5.03 -19.82 16.59
N GLN A 315 -5.97 -20.75 16.41
CA GLN A 315 -5.69 -22.17 16.18
C GLN A 315 -6.13 -22.51 14.76
N THR A 316 -5.26 -23.15 13.97
CA THR A 316 -5.61 -23.63 12.63
C THR A 316 -6.44 -24.91 12.68
N ALA A 317 -7.16 -25.21 11.60
CA ALA A 317 -7.96 -26.41 11.46
C ALA A 317 -7.18 -27.64 10.95
N ASP A 318 -5.85 -27.55 10.84
CA ASP A 318 -4.99 -28.66 10.42
C ASP A 318 -4.83 -29.69 11.53
N ASP A 319 -4.28 -30.85 11.16
CA ASP A 319 -3.92 -31.91 12.08
C ASP A 319 -2.42 -32.26 11.93
N PRO A 320 -1.56 -31.97 12.93
CA PRO A 320 -1.85 -31.25 14.16
C PRO A 320 -2.10 -29.75 13.91
N PRO A 321 -2.86 -29.08 14.80
CA PRO A 321 -3.14 -27.65 14.66
C PRO A 321 -1.89 -26.81 14.93
N ALA A 322 -1.73 -25.72 14.17
CA ALA A 322 -0.76 -24.68 14.47
C ALA A 322 -1.39 -23.61 15.37
N PHE A 323 -0.57 -22.98 16.21
CA PHE A 323 -0.97 -21.87 17.08
C PHE A 323 -0.24 -20.60 16.69
N ILE A 324 -1.00 -19.51 16.53
CA ILE A 324 -0.50 -18.23 16.04
C ILE A 324 -0.94 -17.15 17.03
N ILE A 325 0.02 -16.52 17.69
CA ILE A 325 -0.22 -15.35 18.54
C ILE A 325 -0.49 -14.17 17.62
N VAL A 326 -1.54 -13.40 17.92
CA VAL A 326 -1.90 -12.19 17.19
C VAL A 326 -1.91 -11.02 18.16
N LYS A 327 -1.19 -9.97 17.79
CA LYS A 327 -1.22 -8.67 18.49
C LYS A 327 -1.84 -7.65 17.56
N THR A 328 -2.84 -6.94 18.06
CA THR A 328 -3.55 -5.91 17.29
C THR A 328 -3.54 -4.58 18.02
N GLU A 329 -3.27 -3.50 17.30
CA GLU A 329 -3.41 -2.15 17.81
C GLU A 329 -4.17 -1.29 16.82
N GLY A 330 -5.06 -0.43 17.30
CA GLY A 330 -5.73 0.50 16.41
C GLY A 330 -6.77 1.37 17.07
N TRP A 331 -7.65 1.88 16.22
CA TRP A 331 -8.57 2.94 16.55
C TRP A 331 -9.95 2.72 15.96
N LEU A 332 -10.95 3.03 16.76
CA LEU A 332 -12.32 3.30 16.35
C LEU A 332 -12.55 4.81 16.43
N THR A 333 -12.79 5.45 15.29
CA THR A 333 -12.96 6.90 15.14
C THR A 333 -14.20 7.23 14.34
N GLY A 334 -14.78 8.40 14.55
CA GLY A 334 -16.04 8.81 13.93
C GLY A 334 -16.67 9.98 14.68
N ALA A 335 -17.85 10.41 14.25
CA ALA A 335 -18.64 11.40 14.98
C ALA A 335 -19.12 10.79 16.31
N LYS A 336 -19.12 11.59 17.39
CA LYS A 336 -19.42 11.11 18.74
C LYS A 336 -20.77 10.39 18.82
N ASP A 337 -21.81 10.95 18.22
CA ASP A 337 -23.17 10.41 18.23
C ASP A 337 -23.28 9.05 17.50
N VAL A 338 -22.44 8.84 16.47
CA VAL A 338 -22.30 7.55 15.79
C VAL A 338 -21.58 6.55 16.70
N LEU A 339 -20.46 6.96 17.30
CA LEU A 339 -19.66 6.10 18.16
C LEU A 339 -20.39 5.67 19.44
N ASP A 340 -21.21 6.55 20.02
CA ASP A 340 -22.07 6.21 21.16
C ASP A 340 -23.02 5.06 20.81
N LYS A 341 -23.62 5.07 19.61
CA LYS A 341 -24.49 3.99 19.12
C LYS A 341 -23.71 2.72 18.79
N VAL A 342 -22.49 2.83 18.26
CA VAL A 342 -21.60 1.69 17.98
C VAL A 342 -21.11 1.02 19.27
N ASN A 343 -20.96 1.78 20.35
CA ASN A 343 -20.57 1.29 21.66
C ASN A 343 -21.74 0.69 22.47
N ASP A 344 -22.98 0.92 22.05
CA ASP A 344 -24.16 0.26 22.61
C ASP A 344 -24.41 -1.07 21.91
N THR A 345 -24.20 -2.17 22.64
CA THR A 345 -24.38 -3.55 22.16
C THR A 345 -25.76 -3.81 21.54
N ASN A 346 -26.82 -3.14 21.99
CA ASN A 346 -28.17 -3.37 21.49
C ASN A 346 -28.45 -2.64 20.16
N ILE A 347 -27.66 -1.61 19.85
CA ILE A 347 -27.88 -0.72 18.70
C ILE A 347 -26.79 -0.91 17.64
N ALA A 348 -25.60 -1.38 18.01
CA ALA A 348 -24.42 -1.50 17.15
C ALA A 348 -24.73 -2.13 15.78
N ASP A 349 -25.55 -3.17 15.75
CA ASP A 349 -25.94 -3.94 14.55
C ASP A 349 -26.70 -3.09 13.50
N THR A 350 -27.31 -1.99 13.93
CA THR A 350 -28.08 -1.08 13.07
C THR A 350 -27.21 -0.01 12.41
N ILE A 351 -25.96 0.16 12.87
CA ILE A 351 -25.09 1.24 12.41
C ILE A 351 -24.27 0.77 11.21
N ASN A 352 -24.41 1.49 10.10
CA ASN A 352 -23.64 1.22 8.89
C ASN A 352 -22.13 1.39 9.15
N PRO A 353 -21.29 0.35 8.94
CA PRO A 353 -19.84 0.42 9.17
C PRO A 353 -19.10 1.48 8.36
N ASN A 354 -19.68 2.01 7.28
CA ASN A 354 -19.09 3.09 6.48
C ASN A 354 -19.23 4.48 7.13
N THR A 355 -20.00 4.60 8.21
CA THR A 355 -20.22 5.87 8.94
C THR A 355 -19.17 6.16 10.01
N TYR A 356 -18.30 5.18 10.29
CA TYR A 356 -17.18 5.30 11.22
C TYR A 356 -15.95 4.59 10.64
N LYS A 357 -14.79 4.81 11.24
CA LYS A 357 -13.54 4.16 10.86
C LYS A 357 -13.05 3.29 12.00
N TYR A 358 -13.18 1.99 11.82
CA TYR A 358 -12.57 0.99 12.69
C TYR A 358 -11.38 0.38 11.94
N ARG A 359 -10.17 0.74 12.35
CA ARG A 359 -8.91 0.35 11.69
C ARG A 359 -7.91 -0.14 12.71
N VAL A 360 -7.33 -1.32 12.45
CA VAL A 360 -6.29 -1.91 13.31
C VAL A 360 -5.13 -2.40 12.46
N ASN A 361 -3.92 -2.36 13.00
CA ASN A 361 -2.80 -3.14 12.48
C ASN A 361 -2.73 -4.48 13.20
N LEU A 362 -2.17 -5.48 12.54
CA LEU A 362 -1.95 -6.80 13.10
C LEU A 362 -0.51 -7.25 12.85
N SER A 363 0.07 -7.87 13.87
CA SER A 363 1.31 -8.64 13.78
C SER A 363 1.06 -10.05 14.32
N MET A 364 1.76 -11.03 13.75
CA MET A 364 1.59 -12.43 14.08
C MET A 364 2.92 -13.06 14.47
N GLU A 365 2.83 -14.07 15.34
CA GLU A 365 3.97 -14.84 15.81
C GLU A 365 3.57 -16.31 15.95
N THR A 366 4.36 -17.21 15.35
CA THR A 366 4.17 -18.65 15.47
C THR A 366 5.50 -19.38 15.42
N GLY A 367 5.59 -20.49 16.17
CA GLY A 367 6.71 -21.43 16.13
C GLY A 367 6.51 -22.58 15.14
N ASP A 368 5.37 -22.64 14.45
CA ASP A 368 5.09 -23.70 13.47
C ASP A 368 5.73 -23.37 12.12
N GLU A 369 6.60 -24.25 11.63
CA GLU A 369 7.35 -24.03 10.39
C GLU A 369 6.44 -23.87 9.16
N ARG A 370 5.26 -24.49 9.14
CA ARG A 370 4.28 -24.36 8.04
C ARG A 370 3.77 -22.94 7.89
N TYR A 371 3.79 -22.18 8.99
CA TYR A 371 3.27 -20.81 9.09
C TYR A 371 4.35 -19.77 9.38
N ALA A 372 5.63 -20.13 9.32
CA ALA A 372 6.75 -19.25 9.64
C ALA A 372 6.76 -17.94 8.83
N PHE A 373 6.20 -17.95 7.61
CA PHE A 373 6.07 -16.75 6.78
C PHE A 373 5.18 -15.66 7.41
N LEU A 374 4.25 -16.03 8.30
CA LEU A 374 3.39 -15.06 9.00
C LEU A 374 4.19 -14.13 9.92
N ASN A 375 5.33 -14.59 10.44
CA ASN A 375 6.17 -13.83 11.37
C ASN A 375 6.80 -12.58 10.75
N THR A 376 6.87 -12.52 9.41
CA THR A 376 7.52 -11.43 8.65
C THR A 376 6.53 -10.57 7.87
N LEU A 377 5.23 -10.80 8.02
CA LEU A 377 4.17 -10.07 7.34
C LEU A 377 3.53 -9.02 8.24
N MET A 378 2.86 -8.06 7.62
CA MET A 378 2.06 -7.05 8.30
C MET A 378 0.67 -6.97 7.66
N TRP A 379 -0.32 -6.67 8.49
CA TRP A 379 -1.69 -6.47 8.02
C TRP A 379 -2.29 -5.19 8.58
N ILE A 380 -3.18 -4.60 7.80
CA ILE A 380 -4.12 -3.58 8.23
C ILE A 380 -5.52 -4.15 8.07
N ALA A 381 -6.36 -4.05 9.08
CA ALA A 381 -7.74 -4.51 9.02
C ALA A 381 -8.76 -3.39 9.12
N SER A 382 -9.89 -3.63 8.47
CA SER A 382 -11.12 -2.87 8.59
C SER A 382 -12.12 -3.64 9.43
N GLY A 383 -12.64 -3.01 10.49
CA GLY A 383 -13.54 -3.65 11.44
C GLY A 383 -14.98 -3.16 11.38
N CYS A 384 -15.89 -3.94 11.95
CA CYS A 384 -17.19 -3.47 12.41
C CYS A 384 -17.56 -4.16 13.74
N ARG A 385 -18.34 -3.46 14.57
CA ARG A 385 -18.93 -4.05 15.78
C ARG A 385 -20.32 -4.58 15.47
N ARG A 386 -20.67 -5.72 16.07
CA ARG A 386 -21.98 -6.37 15.98
C ARG A 386 -22.32 -7.02 17.31
N GLY A 387 -23.09 -6.35 18.16
CA GLY A 387 -23.42 -6.80 19.51
C GLY A 387 -22.16 -7.17 20.32
N HIS A 388 -22.08 -8.43 20.74
CA HIS A 388 -20.93 -9.01 21.45
C HIS A 388 -19.87 -9.61 20.50
N GLU A 389 -19.80 -9.12 19.27
CA GLU A 389 -18.92 -9.63 18.23
C GLU A 389 -18.25 -8.48 17.47
N VAL A 390 -17.03 -8.73 17.02
CA VAL A 390 -16.32 -7.84 16.08
C VAL A 390 -15.92 -8.65 14.86
N ILE A 391 -16.14 -8.09 13.68
CA ILE A 391 -15.70 -8.67 12.41
C ILE A 391 -14.57 -7.80 11.88
N PHE A 392 -13.48 -8.45 11.44
CA PHE A 392 -12.38 -7.78 10.76
C PHE A 392 -12.11 -8.43 9.40
N ASP A 393 -11.94 -7.58 8.40
CA ASP A 393 -11.28 -7.91 7.14
C ASP A 393 -9.83 -7.45 7.21
N ALA A 394 -8.90 -8.40 7.23
CA ALA A 394 -7.47 -8.13 7.29
C ALA A 394 -6.85 -8.15 5.88
N PHE A 395 -6.16 -7.06 5.56
CA PHE A 395 -5.47 -6.85 4.31
C PHE A 395 -3.97 -6.92 4.54
N ARG A 396 -3.29 -7.81 3.81
CA ARG A 396 -1.83 -7.91 3.83
C ARG A 396 -1.22 -6.72 3.12
N VAL A 397 -0.18 -6.15 3.71
CA VAL A 397 0.65 -5.11 3.08
C VAL A 397 1.71 -5.80 2.22
N ASN A 398 1.73 -5.50 0.92
CA ASN A 398 2.70 -6.04 -0.05
C ASN A 398 3.68 -4.96 -0.52
#